data_AF-A0AAV8WWJ3-F1
#
_entry.id   AF-A0AAV8WWJ3-F1
#
_cell.length_a   1.000
_cell.length_b   1.000
_cell.length_c   1.000
_cell.angle_alpha   90.00
_cell.angle_beta   90.00
_cell.angle_gamma   90.00
#
_symmetry.space_group_name_H-M   'P 1'
#
loop_
_entity.id
_entity.type
_entity.pdbx_description
1 polymer ?
#
loop_
_entity_poly.entity_id
_entity_poly.type
_entity_poly.pdbx_seq_one_letter_code
_entity_poly.pdbx_strand_id
1 'polypeptide(L)'
;MCILFTHVDPNPNEGDYRLIVATNRDEFYRRPALDARRCDEAELFVIGGKDMEPGREGGMWFGFSTKEMKDGKRKKHCIATLLNITGEKAVHADVTVELSKDEANTFHHSNTPTIDSVYSGKQTLAFGNSPTYSPLRKVMEGRNKFEEIINRDLHNDELVEELLKLLKDKSSHLPDPELEKRAPVDYPLLSSIFVKIEQEGYGTR
;
A
#
# COMPACT_ATOMS: atom_id res chain seq x y z
N MET A 1 -0.47 7.39 -9.52
CA MET A 1 -0.62 7.53 -8.06
C MET A 1 -1.00 6.20 -7.40
N CYS A 2 -0.04 5.67 -6.62
CA CYS A 2 -0.13 4.41 -5.88
C CYS A 2 -1.30 4.35 -4.89
N ILE A 3 -1.68 3.12 -4.53
CA ILE A 3 -2.73 2.84 -3.57
C ILE A 3 -2.31 1.66 -2.68
N LEU A 4 -2.71 1.72 -1.42
CA LEU A 4 -2.57 0.67 -0.44
C LEU A 4 -3.92 0.42 0.24
N PHE A 5 -4.39 -0.82 0.20
CA PHE A 5 -5.51 -1.32 0.99
C PHE A 5 -4.98 -2.25 2.07
N THR A 6 -5.46 -2.09 3.29
CA THR A 6 -5.12 -2.98 4.41
C THR A 6 -6.37 -3.37 5.16
N HIS A 7 -6.49 -4.66 5.48
CA HIS A 7 -7.43 -5.17 6.47
C HIS A 7 -6.64 -5.80 7.59
N VAL A 8 -7.01 -5.48 8.83
CA VAL A 8 -6.42 -6.01 10.04
C VAL A 8 -7.53 -6.51 10.92
N ASP A 9 -7.43 -7.76 11.37
CA ASP A 9 -8.28 -8.33 12.41
C ASP A 9 -7.38 -8.97 13.49
N PRO A 10 -7.34 -8.46 14.73
CA PRO A 10 -6.52 -9.03 15.79
C PRO A 10 -7.06 -10.40 16.27
N ASN A 11 -8.34 -10.69 16.03
CA ASN A 11 -9.02 -11.90 16.48
C ASN A 11 -9.82 -12.54 15.31
N PRO A 12 -9.14 -12.96 14.22
CA PRO A 12 -9.82 -13.58 13.08
C PRO A 12 -10.43 -14.93 13.51
N ASN A 13 -11.48 -15.38 12.82
CA ASN A 13 -11.95 -16.75 13.01
C ASN A 13 -10.90 -17.76 12.52
N GLU A 14 -11.09 -19.03 12.86
CA GLU A 14 -10.24 -20.09 12.34
C GLU A 14 -10.36 -20.15 10.81
N GLY A 15 -9.22 -20.07 10.12
CA GLY A 15 -9.15 -20.01 8.66
C GLY A 15 -9.13 -18.59 8.08
N ASP A 16 -9.52 -17.57 8.84
CA ASP A 16 -9.51 -16.17 8.40
C ASP A 16 -8.12 -15.52 8.51
N TYR A 17 -7.93 -14.45 7.74
CA TYR A 17 -6.68 -13.70 7.72
C TYR A 17 -6.62 -12.63 8.80
N ARG A 18 -5.55 -12.67 9.61
CA ARG A 18 -5.22 -11.58 10.54
C ARG A 18 -4.87 -10.28 9.81
N LEU A 19 -4.31 -10.41 8.60
CA LEU A 19 -3.88 -9.30 7.77
C LEU A 19 -4.10 -9.64 6.30
N ILE A 20 -4.74 -8.71 5.58
CA ILE A 20 -4.81 -8.71 4.13
C ILE A 20 -4.22 -7.37 3.66
N VAL A 21 -3.29 -7.44 2.71
CA VAL A 21 -2.70 -6.25 2.07
C VAL A 21 -2.85 -6.38 0.57
N ALA A 22 -3.39 -5.36 -0.07
CA ALA A 22 -3.42 -5.23 -1.52
C ALA A 22 -2.90 -3.85 -1.88
N THR A 23 -1.79 -3.79 -2.61
CA THR A 23 -1.16 -2.52 -2.97
C THR A 23 -0.74 -2.55 -4.43
N ASN A 24 -0.76 -1.37 -5.04
CA ASN A 24 -0.22 -1.18 -6.36
C ASN A 24 0.81 -0.04 -6.36
N ARG A 25 1.66 -0.03 -7.38
CA ARG A 25 2.65 1.02 -7.55
C ARG A 25 2.60 1.57 -8.95
N ASP A 26 2.32 2.87 -9.04
CA ASP A 26 2.38 3.60 -10.31
C ASP A 26 3.79 4.18 -10.50
N GLU A 27 4.45 3.74 -11.57
CA GLU A 27 5.84 4.08 -11.85
C GLU A 27 6.15 3.94 -13.34
N PHE A 28 7.26 4.51 -13.80
CA PHE A 28 7.81 4.19 -15.11
C PHE A 28 8.14 2.69 -15.21
N TYR A 29 7.64 2.03 -16.26
CA TYR A 29 7.88 0.60 -16.49
C TYR A 29 9.36 0.27 -16.65
N ARG A 30 10.13 1.22 -17.20
CA ARG A 30 11.58 1.10 -17.38
C ARG A 30 12.40 1.28 -16.11
N ARG A 31 11.80 1.71 -14.98
CA ARG A 31 12.54 1.93 -13.73
C ARG A 31 13.07 0.58 -13.23
N PRO A 32 14.39 0.40 -13.13
CA PRO A 32 14.95 -0.87 -12.72
C PRO A 32 14.68 -1.10 -11.24
N ALA A 33 14.27 -2.32 -10.91
CA ALA A 33 14.09 -2.78 -9.55
C ALA A 33 14.46 -4.27 -9.50
N LEU A 34 14.93 -4.70 -8.34
CA LEU A 34 15.22 -6.11 -8.09
C LEU A 34 14.04 -6.77 -7.39
N ASP A 35 13.82 -8.04 -7.72
CA ASP A 35 12.79 -8.88 -7.12
C ASP A 35 12.94 -8.96 -5.60
N ALA A 36 11.82 -9.31 -4.95
CA ALA A 36 11.78 -9.44 -3.50
C ALA A 36 12.82 -10.46 -3.02
N ARG A 37 13.70 -10.02 -2.13
CA ARG A 37 14.71 -10.86 -1.50
C ARG A 37 15.02 -10.38 -0.10
N ARG A 38 15.78 -11.19 0.62
CA ARG A 38 16.36 -10.79 1.90
C ARG A 38 17.35 -9.64 1.69
N CYS A 39 17.23 -8.60 2.50
CA CYS A 39 18.26 -7.58 2.64
C CYS A 39 19.32 -8.07 3.63
N ASP A 40 20.52 -8.37 3.12
CA ASP A 40 21.65 -8.83 3.93
C ASP A 40 22.33 -7.68 4.71
N GLU A 41 22.09 -6.44 4.29
CA GLU A 41 22.66 -5.21 4.88
C GLU A 41 21.90 -4.71 6.13
N ALA A 42 20.70 -5.25 6.41
CA ALA A 42 19.86 -4.78 7.50
C ALA A 42 20.12 -5.58 8.79
N GLU A 43 20.27 -4.88 9.92
CA GLU A 43 20.34 -5.50 11.26
C GLU A 43 19.05 -6.28 11.60
N LEU A 44 17.94 -5.92 10.95
CA LEU A 44 16.66 -6.61 11.00
C LEU A 44 16.48 -7.48 9.76
N PHE A 45 15.89 -8.67 9.94
CA PHE A 45 15.53 -9.53 8.82
C PHE A 45 14.40 -8.88 8.00
N VAL A 46 14.76 -8.20 6.91
CA VAL A 46 13.81 -7.54 6.00
C VAL A 46 13.80 -8.26 4.65
N ILE A 47 12.60 -8.50 4.12
CA ILE A 47 12.35 -9.01 2.77
C ILE A 47 11.62 -7.94 1.98
N GLY A 48 12.10 -7.61 0.78
CA GLY A 48 11.41 -6.70 -0.14
C GLY A 48 12.18 -6.50 -1.43
N GLY A 49 11.55 -5.85 -2.41
CA GLY A 49 12.22 -5.44 -3.64
C GLY A 49 13.14 -4.23 -3.41
N LYS A 50 14.21 -4.10 -4.21
CA LYS A 50 15.21 -3.01 -4.08
C LYS A 50 15.19 -2.10 -5.30
N ASP A 51 15.16 -0.78 -5.08
CA ASP A 51 15.30 0.22 -6.13
C ASP A 51 16.70 0.16 -6.71
N MET A 52 16.77 0.24 -8.03
CA MET A 52 18.01 0.30 -8.78
C MET A 52 18.07 1.54 -9.69
N GLU A 53 17.11 2.45 -9.58
CA GLU A 53 17.15 3.72 -10.29
C GLU A 53 18.40 4.52 -9.86
N PRO A 54 19.22 5.01 -10.80
CA PRO A 54 20.41 5.78 -10.47
C PRO A 54 20.13 6.97 -9.54
N GLY A 55 20.84 7.01 -8.40
CA GLY A 55 20.66 8.01 -7.35
C GLY A 55 19.52 7.74 -6.37
N ARG A 56 18.84 6.60 -6.48
CA ARG A 56 17.78 6.14 -5.56
C ARG A 56 17.99 4.69 -5.12
N GLU A 57 19.16 4.11 -5.40
CA GLU A 57 19.46 2.72 -5.14
C GLU A 57 19.27 2.36 -3.67
N GLY A 58 18.69 1.19 -3.43
CA GLY A 58 18.46 0.70 -2.07
C GLY A 58 17.13 1.07 -1.45
N GLY A 59 16.35 1.97 -2.07
CA GLY A 59 14.97 2.21 -1.68
C GLY A 59 14.12 0.93 -1.75
N MET A 60 13.10 0.86 -0.91
CA MET A 60 12.15 -0.27 -0.86
C MET A 60 10.73 0.28 -0.78
N TRP A 61 9.85 -0.23 -1.62
CA TRP A 61 8.45 0.24 -1.69
C TRP A 61 7.52 -0.59 -0.85
N PHE A 62 7.85 -1.87 -0.71
CA PHE A 62 7.13 -2.80 0.13
C PHE A 62 8.16 -3.68 0.83
N GLY A 63 8.12 -3.69 2.15
CA GLY A 63 9.02 -4.44 3.01
C GLY A 63 8.26 -5.22 4.06
N PHE A 64 8.73 -6.43 4.34
CA PHE A 64 8.25 -7.30 5.40
C PHE A 64 9.40 -7.65 6.34
N SER A 65 9.16 -7.61 7.64
CA SER A 65 10.10 -8.05 8.65
C SER A 65 9.41 -8.81 9.77
N THR A 66 10.16 -9.69 10.42
CA THR A 66 9.74 -10.34 11.67
C THR A 66 10.80 -10.13 12.72
N LYS A 67 10.39 -9.64 13.88
CA LYS A 67 11.26 -9.38 15.03
C LYS A 67 10.81 -10.21 16.23
N GLU A 68 11.77 -10.79 16.95
CA GLU A 68 11.50 -11.40 18.25
C GLU A 68 11.32 -10.31 19.32
N MET A 69 10.28 -10.44 20.11
CA MET A 69 10.01 -9.53 21.23
C MET A 69 10.98 -9.81 22.38
N LYS A 70 11.23 -8.81 23.23
CA LYS A 70 12.18 -8.90 24.36
C LYS A 70 11.88 -10.03 25.35
N ASP A 71 10.64 -10.54 25.36
CA ASP A 71 10.22 -11.65 26.21
C ASP A 71 10.61 -13.03 25.66
N GLY A 72 11.14 -13.11 24.44
CA GLY A 72 11.55 -14.35 23.75
C GLY A 72 10.40 -15.30 23.41
N LYS A 73 9.15 -14.91 23.67
CA LYS A 73 7.96 -15.77 23.51
C LYS A 73 7.06 -15.32 22.38
N ARG A 74 7.11 -14.04 22.02
CA ARG A 74 6.27 -13.45 20.97
C ARG A 74 7.10 -12.97 19.78
N LYS A 75 6.50 -13.07 18.60
CA LYS A 75 7.00 -12.47 17.37
C LYS A 75 6.16 -11.25 17.04
N LYS A 76 6.81 -10.25 16.44
CA LYS A 76 6.18 -9.06 15.88
C LYS A 76 6.45 -9.06 14.38
N HIS A 77 5.40 -9.05 13.59
CA HIS A 77 5.48 -8.92 12.15
C HIS A 77 5.26 -7.45 11.79
N CYS A 78 6.15 -6.90 10.97
CA CYS A 78 6.11 -5.53 10.51
C CYS A 78 6.05 -5.51 8.98
N ILE A 79 5.07 -4.82 8.42
CA ILE A 79 5.02 -4.52 6.99
C ILE A 79 5.10 -3.03 6.82
N ALA A 80 5.91 -2.56 5.89
CA ALA A 80 6.03 -1.16 5.53
C ALA A 80 5.77 -0.97 4.04
N THR A 81 4.95 0.02 3.69
CA THR A 81 4.70 0.42 2.31
C THR A 81 5.00 1.90 2.14
N LEU A 82 5.85 2.22 1.17
CA LEU A 82 6.19 3.59 0.78
C LEU A 82 5.20 4.07 -0.30
N LEU A 83 4.44 5.10 0.03
CA LEU A 83 3.58 5.83 -0.88
C LEU A 83 4.24 7.17 -1.25
N ASN A 84 4.12 7.56 -2.52
CA ASN A 84 4.71 8.81 -3.00
C ASN A 84 3.70 9.97 -2.88
N ILE A 85 3.49 10.51 -1.68
CA ILE A 85 2.32 11.39 -1.45
C ILE A 85 2.36 12.72 -2.22
N THR A 86 3.46 13.16 -2.82
CA THR A 86 3.42 14.29 -3.76
C THR A 86 4.29 14.04 -4.98
N GLY A 87 3.91 14.59 -6.13
CA GLY A 87 4.75 14.61 -7.34
C GLY A 87 6.04 15.43 -7.21
N GLU A 88 6.49 15.74 -5.99
CA GLU A 88 7.74 16.43 -5.71
C GLU A 88 8.82 15.43 -5.29
N LYS A 89 10.06 15.73 -5.66
CA LYS A 89 11.19 14.78 -5.64
C LYS A 89 11.63 14.24 -4.27
N ALA A 90 10.97 14.59 -3.16
CA ALA A 90 11.45 14.29 -1.79
C ALA A 90 10.37 13.99 -0.73
N VAL A 91 9.14 13.63 -1.11
CA VAL A 91 8.02 13.50 -0.17
C VAL A 91 7.46 12.09 -0.14
N HIS A 92 7.41 11.48 1.04
CA HIS A 92 7.09 10.08 1.25
C HIS A 92 6.10 9.93 2.40
N ALA A 93 5.10 9.07 2.22
CA ALA A 93 4.37 8.54 3.35
C ALA A 93 4.65 7.07 3.50
N ASP A 94 4.84 6.67 4.74
CA ASP A 94 5.10 5.31 5.15
C ASP A 94 3.89 4.82 5.92
N VAL A 95 3.31 3.72 5.44
CA VAL A 95 2.29 2.99 6.19
C VAL A 95 2.94 1.74 6.73
N THR A 96 2.99 1.62 8.05
CA THR A 96 3.52 0.44 8.75
C THR A 96 2.40 -0.30 9.46
N VAL A 97 2.31 -1.60 9.25
CA VAL A 97 1.41 -2.49 10.00
C VAL A 97 2.24 -3.36 10.93
N GLU A 98 1.91 -3.34 12.21
CA GLU A 98 2.55 -4.13 13.25
C GLU A 98 1.58 -5.11 13.89
N LEU A 99 1.95 -6.39 13.88
CA LEU A 99 1.11 -7.48 14.39
C LEU A 99 1.89 -8.32 15.38
N SER A 100 1.32 -8.53 16.56
CA SER A 100 1.75 -9.54 17.54
C SER A 100 0.55 -10.43 17.89
N LYS A 101 0.68 -11.45 18.75
CA LYS A 101 -0.46 -12.34 19.09
C LYS A 101 -1.71 -11.56 19.55
N ASP A 102 -1.53 -10.53 20.37
CA ASP A 102 -2.63 -9.86 21.08
C ASP A 102 -2.81 -8.39 20.64
N GLU A 103 -1.98 -7.91 19.73
CA GLU A 103 -1.94 -6.50 19.32
C GLU A 103 -1.89 -6.37 17.80
N ALA A 104 -2.59 -5.37 17.29
CA ALA A 104 -2.62 -5.05 15.88
C ALA A 104 -2.74 -3.55 15.69
N ASN A 105 -1.67 -2.92 15.19
CA ASN A 105 -1.59 -1.49 14.99
C ASN A 105 -1.21 -1.17 13.54
N THR A 106 -1.87 -0.18 12.97
CA THR A 106 -1.47 0.45 11.71
C THR A 106 -1.01 1.86 12.01
N PHE A 107 0.23 2.17 11.64
CA PHE A 107 0.84 3.49 11.71
C PHE A 107 0.86 4.08 10.31
N HIS A 108 0.43 5.31 10.19
CA HIS A 108 0.56 6.09 8.96
C HIS A 108 1.34 7.35 9.29
N HIS A 109 2.51 7.46 8.69
CA HIS A 109 3.37 8.64 8.74
C HIS A 109 3.40 9.26 7.35
N SER A 110 2.99 10.52 7.23
CA SER A 110 3.15 11.31 6.01
C SER A 110 3.96 12.54 6.34
N ASN A 111 4.94 12.88 5.50
CA ASN A 111 5.75 14.07 5.70
C ASN A 111 5.18 15.32 5.01
N THR A 112 4.26 15.20 4.04
CA THR A 112 3.58 16.37 3.43
C THR A 112 2.16 16.03 2.96
N PRO A 113 1.12 16.52 3.66
CA PRO A 113 1.20 17.21 4.95
C PRO A 113 1.76 16.28 6.04
N THR A 114 2.34 16.88 7.08
CA THR A 114 2.76 16.13 8.26
C THR A 114 1.54 15.52 8.94
N ILE A 115 1.40 14.20 8.85
CA ILE A 115 0.31 13.45 9.48
C ILE A 115 0.94 12.23 10.16
N ASP A 116 0.64 12.08 11.44
CA ASP A 116 0.87 10.86 12.19
C ASP A 116 -0.49 10.31 12.61
N SER A 117 -0.79 9.07 12.24
CA SER A 117 -2.03 8.41 12.59
C SER A 117 -1.75 7.00 13.09
N VAL A 118 -2.46 6.61 14.15
CA VAL A 118 -2.41 5.26 14.71
C VAL A 118 -3.82 4.70 14.73
N TYR A 119 -3.98 3.52 14.16
CA TYR A 119 -5.22 2.76 14.15
C TYR A 119 -4.96 1.44 14.88
N SER A 120 -5.83 1.11 15.83
CA SER A 120 -5.69 -0.08 16.66
C SER A 120 -6.94 -0.93 16.60
N GLY A 121 -6.76 -2.25 16.66
CA GLY A 121 -7.86 -3.21 16.69
C GLY A 121 -8.18 -3.78 15.31
N LYS A 122 -9.48 -4.00 15.05
CA LYS A 122 -9.99 -4.44 13.74
C LYS A 122 -10.25 -3.22 12.87
N GLN A 123 -9.62 -3.15 11.70
CA GLN A 123 -9.82 -2.04 10.77
C GLN A 123 -9.66 -2.47 9.31
N THR A 124 -10.38 -1.77 8.43
CA THR A 124 -10.08 -1.74 7.00
C THR A 124 -9.74 -0.32 6.61
N LEU A 125 -8.57 -0.12 6.01
CA LEU A 125 -8.02 1.19 5.69
C LEU A 125 -7.57 1.23 4.23
N ALA A 126 -7.53 2.44 3.69
CA ALA A 126 -6.98 2.71 2.37
C ALA A 126 -6.18 4.00 2.39
N PHE A 127 -5.02 3.97 1.75
CA PHE A 127 -4.10 5.09 1.63
C PHE A 127 -3.73 5.26 0.16
N GLY A 128 -3.46 6.50 -0.24
CA GLY A 128 -2.95 6.81 -1.57
C GLY A 128 -2.14 8.09 -1.53
N ASN A 129 -1.86 8.65 -2.70
CA ASN A 129 -1.00 9.83 -2.83
C ASN A 129 -1.74 11.16 -2.50
N SER A 130 -2.53 11.15 -1.41
CA SER A 130 -3.34 12.27 -0.93
C SER A 130 -3.48 12.21 0.59
N PRO A 131 -3.69 13.36 1.27
CA PRO A 131 -3.94 13.38 2.71
C PRO A 131 -5.18 12.54 3.09
N THR A 132 -5.17 11.94 4.28
CA THR A 132 -6.28 11.10 4.76
C THR A 132 -7.59 11.87 4.96
N TYR A 133 -7.54 13.18 5.17
CA TYR A 133 -8.72 14.05 5.27
C TYR A 133 -9.23 14.58 3.92
N SER A 134 -8.49 14.36 2.84
CA SER A 134 -8.89 14.70 1.45
C SER A 134 -8.43 13.59 0.52
N PRO A 135 -8.98 12.37 0.65
CA PRO A 135 -8.50 11.22 -0.11
C PRO A 135 -8.91 11.32 -1.58
N LEU A 136 -8.06 10.80 -2.48
CA LEU A 136 -8.44 10.60 -3.88
C LEU A 136 -9.69 9.71 -3.97
N ARG A 137 -10.57 10.01 -4.92
CA ARG A 137 -11.82 9.26 -5.10
C ARG A 137 -11.57 7.80 -5.42
N LYS A 138 -10.57 7.50 -6.25
CA LYS A 138 -10.16 6.11 -6.53
C LYS A 138 -9.73 5.32 -5.29
N VAL A 139 -9.18 5.99 -4.26
CA VAL A 139 -8.80 5.35 -3.00
C VAL A 139 -10.05 5.01 -2.20
N MET A 140 -11.03 5.91 -2.13
CA MET A 140 -12.31 5.66 -1.46
C MET A 140 -13.11 4.54 -2.15
N GLU A 141 -13.28 4.62 -3.46
CA GLU A 141 -14.02 3.62 -4.24
C GLU A 141 -13.32 2.25 -4.22
N GLY A 142 -11.99 2.25 -4.33
CA GLY A 142 -11.19 1.03 -4.19
C GLY A 142 -11.29 0.41 -2.80
N ARG A 143 -11.37 1.24 -1.74
CA ARG A 143 -11.59 0.75 -0.38
C ARG A 143 -12.94 0.06 -0.23
N ASN A 144 -14.01 0.65 -0.78
CA ASN A 144 -15.34 0.06 -0.73
C ASN A 144 -15.34 -1.32 -1.42
N LYS A 145 -14.76 -1.41 -2.62
CA LYS A 145 -14.60 -2.69 -3.34
C LYS A 145 -13.74 -3.68 -2.56
N PHE A 146 -12.66 -3.24 -1.96
CA PHE A 146 -11.81 -4.08 -1.12
C PHE A 146 -12.58 -4.62 0.09
N GLU A 147 -13.34 -3.78 0.79
CA GLU A 147 -14.21 -4.17 1.91
C GLU A 147 -15.28 -5.18 1.46
N GLU A 148 -15.90 -4.98 0.29
CA GLU A 148 -16.82 -5.96 -0.29
C GLU A 148 -16.12 -7.29 -0.57
N ILE A 149 -14.90 -7.26 -1.14
CA ILE A 149 -14.14 -8.47 -1.48
C ILE A 149 -13.85 -9.31 -0.23
N ILE A 150 -13.32 -8.70 0.83
CA ILE A 150 -12.89 -9.40 2.05
C ILE A 150 -14.04 -9.86 2.94
N ASN A 151 -15.25 -9.30 2.77
CA ASN A 151 -16.44 -9.71 3.53
C ASN A 151 -17.20 -10.86 2.84
N ARG A 152 -16.76 -11.30 1.65
CA ARG A 152 -17.29 -12.50 0.99
C ARG A 152 -16.63 -13.74 1.57
N ASP A 153 -17.40 -14.82 1.67
CA ASP A 153 -16.92 -16.14 2.05
C ASP A 153 -16.20 -16.78 0.86
N LEU A 154 -14.92 -16.41 0.68
CA LEU A 154 -14.07 -16.84 -0.43
C LEU A 154 -12.94 -17.72 0.08
N HIS A 155 -12.61 -18.76 -0.67
CA HIS A 155 -11.37 -19.48 -0.39
C HIS A 155 -10.15 -18.65 -0.82
N ASN A 156 -8.99 -18.89 -0.19
CA ASN A 156 -7.70 -18.24 -0.42
C ASN A 156 -7.41 -17.89 -1.88
N ASP A 157 -7.53 -18.85 -2.81
CA ASP A 157 -7.20 -18.62 -4.22
C ASP A 157 -8.20 -17.65 -4.89
N GLU A 158 -9.48 -17.78 -4.56
CA GLU A 158 -10.53 -16.87 -5.06
C GLU A 158 -10.37 -15.47 -4.48
N LEU A 159 -10.04 -15.36 -3.19
CA LEU A 159 -9.73 -14.09 -2.55
C LEU A 159 -8.56 -13.39 -3.25
N VAL A 160 -7.47 -14.12 -3.51
CA VAL A 160 -6.30 -13.57 -4.23
C VAL A 160 -6.70 -13.14 -5.64
N GLU A 161 -7.48 -13.93 -6.37
CA GLU A 161 -7.94 -13.58 -7.71
C GLU A 161 -8.77 -12.29 -7.72
N GLU A 162 -9.72 -12.17 -6.78
CA GLU A 162 -10.59 -11.00 -6.65
C GLU A 162 -9.83 -9.74 -6.23
N LEU A 163 -8.85 -9.87 -5.34
CA LEU A 163 -7.94 -8.77 -4.99
C LEU A 163 -7.09 -8.36 -6.20
N LEU A 164 -6.61 -9.30 -7.01
CA LEU A 164 -5.89 -8.99 -8.26
C LEU A 164 -6.80 -8.32 -9.29
N LYS A 165 -8.08 -8.69 -9.39
CA LYS A 165 -9.07 -8.00 -10.24
C LYS A 165 -9.26 -6.55 -9.79
N LEU A 166 -9.39 -6.31 -8.48
CA LEU A 166 -9.44 -4.96 -7.91
C LEU A 166 -8.21 -4.14 -8.31
N LEU A 167 -7.00 -4.69 -8.10
CA LEU A 167 -5.76 -3.99 -8.42
C LEU A 167 -5.57 -3.73 -9.92
N LYS A 168 -6.28 -4.47 -10.78
CA LYS A 168 -6.30 -4.31 -12.24
C LYS A 168 -7.48 -3.49 -12.77
N ASP A 169 -8.29 -2.90 -11.88
CA ASP A 169 -9.46 -2.13 -12.28
C ASP A 169 -9.08 -0.82 -12.96
N LYS A 170 -9.52 -0.66 -14.21
CA LYS A 170 -9.26 0.51 -15.07
C LYS A 170 -10.38 1.54 -15.04
N SER A 171 -11.41 1.32 -14.23
CA SER A 171 -12.53 2.25 -14.10
C SER A 171 -12.03 3.63 -13.67
N SER A 172 -12.47 4.66 -14.39
CA SER A 172 -12.19 6.05 -14.04
C SER A 172 -13.08 6.50 -12.89
N HIS A 173 -12.49 7.10 -11.86
CA HIS A 173 -13.20 7.61 -10.69
C HIS A 173 -13.28 9.14 -10.68
N LEU A 174 -13.74 9.73 -11.78
CA LEU A 174 -14.01 11.17 -11.91
C LEU A 174 -15.48 11.49 -11.60
N PRO A 175 -15.82 12.73 -11.21
CA PRO A 175 -14.91 13.83 -10.87
C PRO A 175 -14.14 13.56 -9.57
N ASP A 176 -12.91 14.07 -9.50
CA ASP A 176 -12.02 13.94 -8.34
C ASP A 176 -11.30 15.28 -8.10
N PRO A 177 -11.88 16.17 -7.27
CA PRO A 177 -11.33 17.51 -7.04
C PRO A 177 -9.91 17.51 -6.44
N GLU A 178 -9.57 16.51 -5.62
CA GLU A 178 -8.22 16.41 -5.05
C GLU A 178 -7.22 15.99 -6.13
N LEU A 179 -7.60 15.05 -7.00
CA LEU A 179 -6.79 14.65 -8.15
C LEU A 179 -6.57 15.80 -9.13
N GLU A 180 -7.64 16.52 -9.48
CA GLU A 180 -7.61 17.69 -10.37
C GLU A 180 -6.70 18.80 -9.81
N LYS A 181 -6.76 19.04 -8.49
CA LYS A 181 -5.88 20.01 -7.82
C LYS A 181 -4.41 19.60 -7.88
N ARG A 182 -4.10 18.31 -7.72
CA ARG A 182 -2.72 17.79 -7.62
C ARG A 182 -2.06 17.56 -8.98
N ALA A 183 -2.84 17.16 -9.98
CA ALA A 183 -2.36 16.82 -11.32
C ALA A 183 -3.28 17.46 -12.38
N PRO A 184 -3.39 18.79 -12.46
CA PRO A 184 -4.41 19.47 -13.27
C PRO A 184 -4.38 19.15 -14.77
N VAL A 185 -3.24 18.66 -15.27
CA VAL A 185 -3.09 18.23 -16.67
C VAL A 185 -3.38 16.74 -16.82
N ASP A 186 -2.81 15.91 -15.95
CA ASP A 186 -2.81 14.44 -16.09
C ASP A 186 -3.93 13.73 -15.33
N TYR A 187 -4.75 14.47 -14.55
CA TYR A 187 -5.80 13.91 -13.70
C TYR A 187 -6.71 12.90 -14.41
N PRO A 188 -7.12 13.07 -15.70
CA PRO A 188 -8.00 12.11 -16.35
C PRO A 188 -7.35 10.74 -16.50
N LEU A 189 -6.03 10.71 -16.72
CA LEU A 189 -5.23 9.51 -16.94
C LEU A 189 -4.87 8.79 -15.63
N LEU A 190 -4.97 9.46 -14.49
CA LEU A 190 -4.55 8.98 -13.17
C LEU A 190 -5.70 8.51 -12.27
N SER A 191 -6.93 8.63 -12.77
CA SER A 191 -8.19 8.47 -12.00
C SER A 191 -8.62 7.03 -11.76
N SER A 192 -7.92 6.04 -12.30
CA SER A 192 -8.17 4.61 -12.09
C SER A 192 -7.24 4.01 -11.02
N ILE A 193 -7.67 2.88 -10.45
CA ILE A 193 -6.81 2.06 -9.57
C ILE A 193 -5.62 1.56 -10.39
N PHE A 194 -5.88 0.89 -11.51
CA PHE A 194 -4.86 0.49 -12.48
C PHE A 194 -4.63 1.60 -13.51
N VAL A 195 -3.59 2.39 -13.31
CA VAL A 195 -3.15 3.45 -14.23
C VAL A 195 -2.39 2.84 -15.40
N LYS A 196 -2.71 3.30 -16.62
CA LYS A 196 -2.00 2.89 -17.84
C LYS A 196 -1.84 4.07 -18.80
N ILE A 197 -0.63 4.58 -18.89
CA ILE A 197 -0.25 5.69 -19.78
C ILE A 197 0.82 5.18 -20.74
N GLU A 198 0.37 4.47 -21.79
CA GLU A 198 1.27 3.73 -22.71
C GLU A 198 2.29 4.64 -23.40
N GLN A 199 1.87 5.84 -23.81
CA GLN A 199 2.69 6.81 -24.54
C GLN A 199 3.91 7.27 -23.73
N GLU A 200 3.77 7.34 -22.41
CA GLU A 200 4.82 7.76 -21.47
C GLU A 200 5.57 6.58 -20.85
N GLY A 201 5.18 5.33 -21.17
CA GLY A 201 5.72 4.14 -20.52
C GLY A 201 5.52 4.14 -19.00
N TYR A 202 4.42 4.71 -18.53
CA TYR A 202 4.10 4.90 -17.12
C TYR A 202 2.79 4.19 -16.75
N GLY A 203 2.75 3.56 -15.57
CA GLY A 203 1.50 3.05 -15.02
C GLY A 203 1.73 2.08 -13.88
N THR A 204 0.69 1.34 -13.55
CA THR A 204 0.69 0.38 -12.45
C THR A 204 1.56 -0.84 -12.78
N ARG A 205 2.46 -1.18 -11.86
CA ARG A 205 3.27 -2.41 -11.85
C ARG A 205 2.81 -3.37 -10.76
#